data_AF-U3T7E7-F1
#
_entry.id   AF-U3T7E7-F1
#
_cell.length_a   1.000
_cell.length_b   1.000
_cell.length_c   1.000
_cell.angle_alpha   90.00
_cell.angle_beta   90.00
_cell.angle_gamma   90.00
#
_symmetry.space_group_name_H-M   'P 1'
#
loop_
_entity.id
_entity.type
_entity.pdbx_description
1 polymer ?
#
loop_
_entity_poly.entity_id
_entity_poly.type
_entity_poly.pdbx_seq_one_letter_code
_entity_poly.pdbx_strand_id
1 'polypeptide(L)'
;HFVANRMAHELGYNLGIHHDSDSCSCGANSCIMSATVSNEPSSRFSDCSLNQYSNEIIYKYFTKRCLYNEPSKTDIVSPSVCGNYYLEVGEDCDCGPPANCQNPCCDAATCRLTPESQCAKGLCCEQC
;
A
#
# COMPACT_ATOMS: atom_id res chain seq x y z
N HIS A 1 -14.58 7.28 5.23
CA HIS A 1 -14.59 6.16 4.26
C HIS A 1 -14.81 6.64 2.83
N PHE A 2 -15.93 7.33 2.55
CA PHE A 2 -16.28 7.81 1.20
C PHE A 2 -15.19 8.61 0.47
N VAL A 3 -14.64 9.66 1.11
CA VAL A 3 -13.61 10.53 0.49
C VAL A 3 -12.34 9.75 0.17
N ALA A 4 -11.92 8.82 1.04
CA ALA A 4 -10.76 7.97 0.81
C ALA A 4 -10.98 7.02 -0.37
N ASN A 5 -12.16 6.42 -0.49
CA ASN A 5 -12.53 5.62 -1.66
C ASN A 5 -12.48 6.46 -2.94
N ARG A 6 -13.03 7.69 -2.94
CA ARG A 6 -12.98 8.53 -4.13
C ARG A 6 -11.57 8.96 -4.49
N MET A 7 -10.73 9.26 -3.51
CA MET A 7 -9.31 9.54 -3.76
C MET A 7 -8.61 8.32 -4.38
N ALA A 8 -8.87 7.11 -3.87
CA ALA A 8 -8.34 5.88 -4.43
C ALA A 8 -8.84 5.62 -5.87
N HIS A 9 -10.10 5.97 -6.17
CA HIS A 9 -10.68 5.87 -7.51
C HIS A 9 -9.94 6.75 -8.51
N GLU A 10 -9.73 8.03 -8.18
CA GLU A 10 -9.02 8.96 -9.08
C GLU A 10 -7.53 8.62 -9.20
N LEU A 11 -6.89 8.17 -8.12
CA LEU A 11 -5.51 7.66 -8.19
C LEU A 11 -5.43 6.39 -9.02
N GLY A 12 -6.45 5.52 -9.00
CA GLY A 12 -6.57 4.36 -9.88
C GLY A 12 -6.52 4.76 -11.36
N TYR A 13 -7.25 5.81 -11.74
CA TYR A 13 -7.17 6.37 -13.09
C TYR A 13 -5.77 6.86 -13.47
N ASN A 14 -5.09 7.57 -12.56
CA ASN A 14 -3.70 7.98 -12.78
C ASN A 14 -2.75 6.78 -12.97
N LEU A 15 -3.10 5.62 -12.40
CA LEU A 15 -2.37 4.36 -12.52
C LEU A 15 -2.84 3.50 -13.71
N GLY A 16 -3.66 4.05 -14.62
CA GLY A 16 -4.12 3.37 -15.83
C GLY A 16 -5.25 2.36 -15.59
N ILE A 17 -5.94 2.45 -14.46
CA ILE A 17 -7.08 1.60 -14.15
C ILE A 17 -8.37 2.31 -14.59
N HIS A 18 -9.22 1.63 -15.35
CA HIS A 18 -10.51 2.14 -15.80
C HIS A 18 -11.67 1.58 -14.98
N HIS A 19 -12.88 2.07 -15.25
CA HIS A 19 -14.09 1.58 -14.59
C HIS A 19 -14.29 0.08 -14.77
N ASP A 20 -14.83 -0.54 -13.73
CA ASP A 20 -15.26 -1.92 -13.73
C ASP A 20 -16.43 -2.14 -14.69
N SER A 21 -16.39 -3.23 -15.46
CA SER A 21 -17.54 -3.74 -16.22
C SER A 21 -18.33 -4.76 -15.40
N ASP A 22 -19.48 -5.18 -15.92
CA ASP A 22 -20.38 -6.13 -15.23
C ASP A 22 -19.73 -7.50 -14.93
N SER A 23 -18.65 -7.86 -15.61
CA SER A 23 -17.90 -9.10 -15.37
C SER A 23 -16.87 -9.01 -14.24
N CYS A 24 -16.57 -7.80 -13.76
CA CYS A 24 -15.54 -7.55 -12.76
C CYS A 24 -16.08 -7.75 -11.34
N SER A 25 -15.27 -8.29 -10.44
CA SER A 25 -15.66 -8.55 -9.05
C SER A 25 -14.54 -8.29 -8.06
N CYS A 26 -14.92 -7.74 -6.91
CA CYS A 26 -14.06 -7.57 -5.73
C CYS A 26 -14.59 -8.30 -4.49
N GLY A 27 -15.63 -9.13 -4.64
CA GLY A 27 -16.31 -9.80 -3.53
C GLY A 27 -17.07 -8.86 -2.59
N ALA A 28 -17.38 -7.63 -3.04
CA ALA A 28 -18.17 -6.63 -2.33
C ALA A 28 -19.22 -6.02 -3.28
N ASN A 29 -20.20 -5.31 -2.73
CA ASN A 29 -21.29 -4.71 -3.50
C ASN A 29 -20.84 -3.59 -4.45
N SER A 30 -19.72 -2.92 -4.15
CA SER A 30 -19.16 -1.86 -4.97
C SER A 30 -17.65 -1.81 -4.79
N CYS A 31 -16.92 -1.92 -5.90
CA CYS A 31 -15.46 -1.87 -5.94
C CYS A 31 -14.97 -0.42 -6.06
N ILE A 32 -13.70 -0.17 -5.75
CA ILE A 32 -13.10 1.18 -5.85
C ILE A 32 -13.32 1.78 -7.25
N MET A 33 -13.20 0.98 -8.31
CA MET A 33 -13.32 1.45 -9.70
C MET A 33 -14.74 1.30 -10.27
N SER A 34 -15.77 1.15 -9.43
CA SER A 34 -17.15 1.19 -9.91
C SER A 34 -17.44 2.53 -10.60
N ALA A 35 -18.12 2.47 -11.75
CA ALA A 35 -18.52 3.67 -12.52
C ALA A 35 -19.51 4.56 -11.76
N THR A 36 -20.22 3.98 -10.79
CA THR A 36 -21.23 4.68 -9.99
C THR A 36 -20.80 4.73 -8.54
N VAL A 37 -21.21 5.82 -7.88
CA VAL A 37 -20.94 6.03 -6.46
C VAL A 37 -21.91 5.19 -5.64
N SER A 38 -21.37 4.33 -4.77
CA SER A 38 -22.14 3.61 -3.75
C SER A 38 -22.24 4.43 -2.46
N ASN A 39 -23.36 4.31 -1.76
CA ASN A 39 -23.50 4.83 -0.39
C ASN A 39 -22.66 4.02 0.61
N GLU A 40 -22.37 2.76 0.28
CA GLU A 40 -21.50 1.85 1.03
C GLU A 40 -20.34 1.44 0.11
N PRO A 41 -19.36 2.34 -0.17
CA PRO A 41 -18.23 2.00 -1.01
C PRO A 41 -17.30 1.03 -0.27
N SER A 42 -16.66 0.09 -0.97
CA SER A 42 -15.63 -0.77 -0.38
C SER A 42 -14.23 -0.18 -0.49
N SER A 43 -13.27 -0.80 0.19
CA SER A 43 -11.83 -0.53 0.04
C SER A 43 -11.13 -1.51 -0.90
N ARG A 44 -11.88 -2.23 -1.75
CA ARG A 44 -11.35 -3.33 -2.58
C ARG A 44 -11.32 -2.94 -4.06
N PHE A 45 -10.19 -3.18 -4.70
CA PHE A 45 -10.09 -3.22 -6.15
C PHE A 45 -10.68 -4.53 -6.69
N SER A 46 -11.22 -4.50 -7.91
CA SER A 46 -11.70 -5.70 -8.62
C SER A 46 -10.53 -6.50 -9.20
N ASP A 47 -10.81 -7.74 -9.57
CA ASP A 47 -9.94 -8.57 -10.40
C ASP A 47 -9.53 -7.87 -11.72
N CYS A 48 -10.47 -7.21 -12.40
CA CYS A 48 -10.19 -6.41 -13.60
C CYS A 48 -9.20 -5.26 -13.31
N SER A 49 -9.41 -4.55 -12.19
CA SER A 49 -8.54 -3.43 -11.79
C SER A 49 -7.10 -3.91 -11.56
N LEU A 50 -6.93 -5.06 -10.92
CA LEU A 50 -5.60 -5.66 -10.68
C LEU A 50 -4.91 -6.09 -11.98
N ASN A 51 -5.67 -6.63 -12.94
CA ASN A 51 -5.15 -6.99 -14.25
C ASN A 51 -4.68 -5.76 -15.03
N GLN A 52 -5.50 -4.70 -15.07
CA GLN A 52 -5.15 -3.43 -15.72
C GLN A 52 -3.92 -2.78 -15.09
N TYR A 53 -3.87 -2.70 -13.75
CA TYR A 53 -2.70 -2.19 -13.05
C TYR A 53 -1.42 -2.96 -13.41
N SER A 54 -1.51 -4.29 -13.49
CA SER A 54 -0.37 -5.13 -13.90
C SER A 54 0.09 -4.81 -15.32
N ASN A 55 -0.84 -4.67 -16.27
CA ASN A 55 -0.53 -4.31 -17.65
C ASN A 55 0.08 -2.91 -17.80
N GLU A 56 -0.46 -1.92 -17.09
CA GLU A 56 -0.06 -0.51 -17.25
C GLU A 56 1.16 -0.11 -16.41
N ILE A 57 1.28 -0.61 -15.18
CA ILE A 57 2.32 -0.21 -14.23
C ILE A 57 3.43 -1.25 -14.11
N ILE A 58 3.12 -2.54 -14.15
CA ILE A 58 4.15 -3.57 -13.98
C ILE A 58 4.86 -3.83 -15.31
N TYR A 59 4.11 -4.08 -16.38
CA TYR A 59 4.67 -4.52 -17.66
C TYR A 59 5.11 -3.40 -18.61
N LYS A 60 4.49 -2.21 -18.56
CA LYS A 60 4.95 -1.07 -19.37
C LYS A 60 6.07 -0.30 -18.66
N TYR A 61 7.24 -0.25 -19.29
CA TYR A 61 8.50 0.16 -18.65
C TYR A 61 8.60 1.66 -18.33
N PHE A 62 7.90 2.53 -19.08
CA PHE A 62 8.07 3.99 -19.01
C PHE A 62 7.16 4.68 -17.97
N THR A 63 6.11 4.02 -17.47
CA THR A 63 5.06 4.64 -16.63
C THR A 63 5.40 4.76 -15.14
N LYS A 64 6.51 4.16 -14.68
CA LYS A 64 6.71 3.82 -13.25
C LYS A 64 7.96 4.37 -12.58
N ARG A 65 8.85 5.05 -13.32
CA ARG A 65 10.18 5.40 -12.81
C ARG A 65 10.15 6.30 -11.57
N CYS A 66 9.15 7.18 -11.46
CA CYS A 66 8.95 8.06 -10.30
C CYS A 66 8.25 7.38 -9.11
N LEU A 67 7.77 6.14 -9.26
CA LEU A 67 7.07 5.40 -8.20
C LEU A 67 7.98 4.41 -7.46
N TYR A 68 9.24 4.26 -7.91
CA TYR A 68 10.17 3.27 -7.36
C TYR A 68 11.04 3.78 -6.22
N ASN A 69 11.20 5.09 -6.09
CA ASN A 69 11.93 5.63 -4.95
C ASN A 69 11.04 5.59 -3.71
N GLU A 70 11.46 4.82 -2.71
CA GLU A 70 10.90 4.91 -1.36
C GLU A 70 11.22 6.31 -0.80
N PRO A 71 10.23 7.08 -0.31
CA PRO A 71 10.47 8.41 0.24
C PRO A 71 11.34 8.32 1.50
N SER A 72 12.13 9.36 1.79
CA SER A 72 12.81 9.44 3.08
C SER A 72 11.76 9.59 4.18
N LYS A 73 12.00 8.99 5.35
CA LYS A 73 11.12 9.17 6.52
C LYS A 73 10.90 10.64 6.89
N THR A 74 11.87 11.51 6.59
CA THR A 74 11.80 12.96 6.83
C THR A 74 10.93 13.72 5.82
N ASP A 75 10.63 13.12 4.67
CA ASP A 75 9.80 13.73 3.62
C ASP A 75 8.30 13.45 3.84
N ILE A 76 7.98 12.48 4.70
CA ILE A 76 6.62 12.12 5.07
C ILE A 76 6.13 13.11 6.12
N VAL A 77 5.15 13.94 5.74
CA VAL A 77 4.61 15.01 6.60
C VAL A 77 3.40 14.58 7.42
N SER A 78 2.81 13.42 7.11
CA SER A 78 1.74 12.85 7.93
C SER A 78 2.29 12.41 9.29
N PRO A 79 1.45 12.40 10.34
CA PRO A 79 1.80 11.73 11.59
C PRO A 79 2.16 10.27 11.33
N SER A 80 3.17 9.75 12.04
CA SER A 80 3.58 8.35 11.90
C SER A 80 2.49 7.39 12.34
N VAL A 81 2.39 6.25 11.63
CA VAL A 81 1.40 5.20 11.87
C VAL A 81 2.08 3.85 11.85
N CYS A 82 2.42 3.35 13.03
CA CYS A 82 3.01 2.03 13.17
C CYS A 82 2.11 0.93 12.60
N GLY A 83 2.69 0.10 11.73
CA GLY A 83 2.06 -1.02 11.06
C GLY A 83 1.50 -0.68 9.67
N ASN A 84 1.88 0.46 9.08
CA ASN A 84 1.48 0.86 7.74
C ASN A 84 2.46 0.44 6.64
N TYR A 85 3.52 -0.31 7.00
CA TYR A 85 4.61 -0.80 6.14
C TYR A 85 5.63 0.24 5.68
N TYR A 86 5.55 1.49 6.16
CA TYR A 86 6.50 2.55 5.84
C TYR A 86 7.31 2.92 7.07
N LEU A 87 8.62 3.10 6.90
CA LEU A 87 9.46 3.60 7.99
C LEU A 87 9.27 5.11 8.12
N GLU A 88 8.67 5.56 9.21
CA GLU A 88 8.38 6.98 9.47
C GLU A 88 9.23 7.57 10.60
N VAL A 89 9.12 8.88 10.83
CA VAL A 89 9.83 9.53 11.95
C VAL A 89 9.30 8.99 13.28
N GLY A 90 10.23 8.55 14.13
CA GLY A 90 9.92 8.00 15.45
C GLY A 90 9.93 6.48 15.52
N GLU A 91 10.00 5.80 14.37
CA GLU A 91 10.06 4.34 14.25
C GLU A 91 11.48 3.86 13.93
N ASP A 92 11.80 2.64 14.36
CA ASP A 92 13.06 1.97 14.04
C ASP A 92 12.87 0.92 12.92
N CYS A 93 11.65 0.40 12.79
CA CYS A 93 11.24 -0.55 11.76
C CYS A 93 9.71 -0.56 11.60
N ASP A 94 9.20 -0.96 10.44
CA ASP A 94 7.77 -1.25 10.23
C ASP A 94 7.65 -2.48 9.31
N CYS A 95 6.98 -3.53 9.80
CA CYS A 95 6.72 -4.78 9.07
C CYS A 95 5.22 -5.05 8.87
N GLY A 96 4.39 -4.03 9.06
CA GLY A 96 2.93 -4.13 9.04
C GLY A 96 2.34 -4.49 10.40
N PRO A 97 1.02 -4.75 10.45
CA PRO A 97 0.34 -5.11 11.68
C PRO A 97 0.85 -6.46 12.22
N PRO A 98 0.72 -6.72 13.55
CA PRO A 98 1.20 -7.95 14.18
C PRO A 98 0.69 -9.25 13.54
N ALA A 99 -0.52 -9.23 12.95
CA ALA A 99 -1.11 -10.38 12.26
C ALA A 99 -0.37 -10.77 10.96
N ASN A 100 0.41 -9.85 10.38
CA ASN A 100 1.03 -10.02 9.07
C ASN A 100 2.57 -9.90 9.11
N CYS A 101 3.14 -9.37 10.20
CA CYS A 101 4.57 -9.20 10.32
C CYS A 101 5.30 -10.55 10.38
N GLN A 102 6.30 -10.70 9.51
CA GLN A 102 7.17 -11.89 9.45
C GLN A 102 8.64 -11.55 9.77
N ASN A 103 8.92 -10.30 10.14
CA ASN A 103 10.27 -9.83 10.39
C ASN A 103 10.65 -10.07 11.87
N PRO A 104 11.58 -10.99 12.18
CA PRO A 104 11.93 -11.29 13.56
C PRO A 104 12.69 -10.14 14.26
N CYS A 105 13.24 -9.19 13.50
CA CYS A 105 14.02 -8.08 14.03
C CYS A 105 13.14 -6.90 14.51
N CYS A 106 11.82 -6.98 14.29
CA CYS A 106 10.91 -5.87 14.49
C CYS A 106 9.72 -6.27 15.38
N ASP A 107 9.51 -5.52 16.45
CA ASP A 107 8.28 -5.58 17.23
C ASP A 107 7.18 -4.80 16.51
N ALA A 108 6.31 -5.52 15.80
CA ALA A 108 5.21 -4.97 15.02
C ALA A 108 4.18 -4.18 15.84
N ALA A 109 4.10 -4.37 17.16
CA ALA A 109 3.16 -3.62 17.98
C ALA A 109 3.69 -2.23 18.37
N THR A 110 5.01 -2.05 18.31
CA THR A 110 5.68 -0.84 18.80
C THR A 110 6.53 -0.15 17.73
N CYS A 111 6.76 -0.80 16.59
CA CYS A 111 7.65 -0.35 15.51
C CYS A 111 9.07 -0.05 16.01
N ARG A 112 9.50 -0.86 16.98
CA ARG A 112 10.84 -0.85 17.58
C ARG A 112 11.60 -2.10 17.17
N LEU A 113 12.91 -1.97 17.09
CA LEU A 113 13.78 -3.13 16.96
C LEU A 113 13.61 -4.04 18.18
N THR A 114 13.63 -5.34 17.95
CA THR A 114 13.72 -6.32 19.03
C THR A 114 15.06 -6.18 19.76
N PRO A 115 15.18 -6.67 21.00
CA PRO A 115 16.45 -6.67 21.72
C PRO A 115 17.58 -7.27 20.87
N GLU A 116 18.77 -6.67 20.95
CA GLU A 116 20.01 -7.06 20.24
C GLU A 116 20.03 -6.81 18.73
N SER A 117 18.89 -6.51 18.10
CA SER A 117 18.82 -6.17 16.68
C SER A 117 19.43 -4.79 16.39
N GLN A 118 20.26 -4.71 15.35
CA GLN A 118 20.85 -3.47 14.85
C GLN A 118 20.08 -2.92 13.64
N CYS A 119 19.38 -3.80 12.93
CA CYS A 119 18.60 -3.47 11.76
C CYS A 119 17.39 -4.40 11.57
N ALA A 120 16.45 -4.02 10.72
CA ALA A 120 15.32 -4.86 10.33
C ALA A 120 15.12 -5.00 8.81
N LYS A 121 15.54 -4.01 8.01
CA LYS A 121 15.36 -3.99 6.55
C LYS A 121 16.59 -3.36 5.88
N GLY A 122 16.88 -3.79 4.65
CA GLY A 122 17.95 -3.22 3.82
C GLY A 122 18.96 -4.27 3.37
N LEU A 123 19.68 -3.98 2.28
CA LEU A 123 20.67 -4.90 1.70
C LEU A 123 21.89 -5.14 2.60
N CYS A 124 22.11 -4.28 3.59
CA CYS A 124 23.18 -4.38 4.58
C CYS A 124 22.68 -4.87 5.94
N CYS A 125 21.49 -5.48 5.99
CA CYS A 125 20.94 -6.09 7.18
C CYS A 125 20.96 -7.61 7.05
N GLU A 126 21.71 -8.28 7.91
CA GLU A 126 21.79 -9.73 7.99
C GLU A 126 21.57 -10.15 9.44
N GLN A 127 20.58 -11.03 9.68
CA GLN A 127 20.30 -11.62 11.00
C GLN A 127 20.04 -10.65 12.16
N CYS A 128 19.50 -9.45 11.88
CA CYS A 128 19.15 -8.44 12.89
C CYS A 128 20.36 -7.87 13.66
#